data_AF-A0A9D6PKJ1-F1
#
_entry.id   AF-A0A9D6PKJ1-F1
#
_cell.length_a   1.000
_cell.length_b   1.000
_cell.length_c   1.000
_cell.angle_alpha   90.00
_cell.angle_beta   90.00
_cell.angle_gamma   90.00
#
_symmetry.space_group_name_H-M   'P 1'
#
loop_
_entity.id
_entity.type
_entity.pdbx_description
1 polymer ?
#
loop_
_entity_poly.entity_id
_entity_poly.type
_entity_poly.pdbx_seq_one_letter_code
_entity_poly.pdbx_strand_id
1 'polypeptide(L)'
;MYASGGTTGDAKYTFYSNEEYRNATDVLAFIYREAGIVEQDIVGNLFVAGNLWTSFNVAGRALENIGCLQLPIGGTTSFENMIKYLETFQVTALVGLPSIMVKLAEEVKSRKSSLRISKILYGGEHLRPATIAYLKGILGCTIVRSAGYACVDTGPIGFQCAFLPGTLHHVLNDYQIVEILNTEDVPPNLGDAKKCSDGVPGEI
;
A
#
# COMPACT_ATOMS: atom_id res chain seq x y z
N MET A 1 10.34 -11.13 7.95
CA MET A 1 9.20 -11.51 8.80
C MET A 1 8.35 -10.28 9.02
N TYR A 2 7.03 -10.42 8.91
CA TYR A 2 6.07 -9.34 9.09
C TYR A 2 4.85 -9.81 9.86
N ALA A 3 4.06 -8.87 10.38
CA ALA A 3 2.83 -9.11 11.11
C ALA A 3 1.63 -8.46 10.41
N SER A 4 0.49 -9.15 10.41
CA SER A 4 -0.79 -8.57 9.99
C SER A 4 -1.37 -7.67 11.09
N GLY A 5 -2.04 -6.58 10.71
CA GLY A 5 -2.81 -5.73 11.64
C GLY A 5 -4.15 -6.38 12.02
N GLY A 6 -4.14 -7.44 12.84
CA GLY A 6 -5.33 -8.15 13.31
C GLY A 6 -5.93 -7.55 14.58
N THR A 7 -7.27 -7.60 14.70
CA THR A 7 -8.07 -7.11 15.85
C THR A 7 -8.26 -8.15 16.97
N THR A 8 -7.71 -9.35 16.82
CA THR A 8 -7.99 -10.53 17.66
C THR A 8 -6.96 -10.80 18.77
N GLY A 9 -6.16 -9.80 19.16
CA GLY A 9 -5.21 -9.90 20.28
C GLY A 9 -3.86 -10.53 19.91
N ASP A 10 -3.85 -11.61 19.13
CA ASP A 10 -2.62 -12.25 18.65
C ASP A 10 -2.32 -11.90 17.19
N ALA A 11 -1.11 -11.38 16.93
CA ALA A 11 -0.66 -11.07 15.59
C ALA A 11 -0.33 -12.35 14.81
N LYS A 12 -0.84 -12.46 13.57
CA LYS A 12 -0.36 -13.48 12.63
C LYS A 12 0.95 -13.01 12.01
N TYR A 13 1.92 -13.91 11.97
CA TYR A 13 3.25 -13.65 11.41
C TYR A 13 3.42 -14.34 10.06
N THR A 14 3.98 -13.61 9.10
CA THR A 14 4.34 -14.12 7.78
C THR A 14 5.84 -14.06 7.60
N PHE A 15 6.42 -15.15 7.11
CA PHE A 15 7.83 -15.27 6.78
C PHE A 15 7.98 -15.16 5.27
N TYR A 16 9.02 -14.43 4.86
CA TYR A 16 9.41 -14.29 3.47
C TYR A 16 10.85 -14.76 3.38
N SER A 17 11.14 -15.67 2.47
CA SER A 17 12.50 -15.85 1.96
C SER A 17 12.94 -14.59 1.21
N ASN A 18 14.25 -14.44 1.02
CA ASN A 18 14.78 -13.33 0.24
C ASN A 18 14.28 -13.36 -1.22
N GLU A 19 14.00 -14.55 -1.76
CA GLU A 19 13.48 -14.72 -3.11
C GLU A 19 12.02 -14.28 -3.22
N GLU A 20 11.15 -14.74 -2.32
CA GLU A 20 9.75 -14.31 -2.26
C GLU A 20 9.65 -12.80 -2.05
N TYR A 21 10.50 -12.22 -1.20
CA TYR A 21 10.53 -10.78 -0.99
C TYR A 21 10.91 -10.00 -2.26
N ARG A 22 11.91 -10.48 -3.03
CA ARG A 22 12.26 -9.88 -4.32
C ARG A 22 11.10 -9.98 -5.30
N ASN A 23 10.54 -11.18 -5.49
CA ASN A 23 9.42 -11.40 -6.41
C ASN A 23 8.22 -10.50 -6.08
N ALA A 24 7.82 -10.43 -4.80
CA ALA A 24 6.70 -9.58 -4.37
C ALA A 24 6.97 -8.09 -4.61
N THR A 25 8.21 -7.64 -4.43
CA THR A 25 8.58 -6.22 -4.63
C THR A 25 8.77 -5.86 -6.11
N ASP A 26 9.17 -6.80 -6.97
CA ASP A 26 9.17 -6.63 -8.43
C ASP A 26 7.75 -6.52 -8.98
N VAL A 27 6.83 -7.36 -8.48
CA VAL A 27 5.41 -7.25 -8.81
C VAL A 27 4.86 -5.90 -8.33
N LEU A 28 5.17 -5.47 -7.10
CA LEU A 28 4.74 -4.17 -6.60
C LEU A 28 5.32 -2.99 -7.39
N ALA A 29 6.55 -3.11 -7.90
CA ALA A 29 7.16 -2.13 -8.80
C ALA A 29 6.37 -2.02 -10.12
N PHE A 30 5.94 -3.15 -10.68
CA PHE A 30 5.02 -3.16 -11.84
C PHE A 30 3.71 -2.44 -11.51
N ILE A 31 3.09 -2.74 -10.37
CA ILE A 31 1.85 -2.08 -9.91
C ILE A 31 2.02 -0.55 -9.86
N TYR A 32 3.13 -0.08 -9.28
CA TYR A 32 3.39 1.35 -9.12
C TYR A 32 3.63 2.04 -10.47
N ARG A 33 4.28 1.36 -11.42
CA ARG A 33 4.42 1.85 -12.81
C ARG A 33 3.07 1.98 -13.50
N GLU A 34 2.22 0.96 -13.42
CA GLU A 34 0.86 1.00 -13.98
C GLU A 34 -0.03 2.09 -13.35
N ALA A 35 0.19 2.36 -12.05
CA ALA A 35 -0.47 3.46 -11.36
C ALA A 35 0.09 4.84 -11.73
N GLY A 36 1.25 4.92 -12.38
CA GLY A 36 1.81 6.13 -12.98
C GLY A 36 3.11 6.65 -12.37
N ILE A 37 3.78 5.88 -11.51
CA ILE A 37 5.14 6.21 -11.03
C ILE A 37 6.16 5.94 -12.15
N VAL A 38 7.09 6.87 -12.34
CA VAL A 38 8.18 6.78 -13.30
C VAL A 38 9.53 7.02 -12.62
N GLU A 39 10.62 6.67 -13.28
CA GLU A 39 11.99 6.80 -12.76
C GLU A 39 12.35 8.24 -12.37
N GLN A 40 11.76 9.25 -13.02
CA GLN A 40 12.04 10.67 -12.72
C GLN A 40 11.28 11.18 -11.50
N ASP A 41 10.37 10.39 -10.90
CA ASP A 41 9.65 10.82 -9.72
C ASP A 41 10.58 10.87 -8.49
N ILE A 42 10.32 11.87 -7.64
CA ILE A 42 10.83 11.91 -6.26
C ILE A 42 9.65 11.54 -5.38
N VAL A 43 9.75 10.41 -4.69
CA VAL A 43 8.60 9.76 -4.06
C VAL A 43 8.73 9.73 -2.54
N GLY A 44 7.80 10.39 -1.84
CA GLY A 44 7.68 10.30 -0.38
C GLY A 44 6.94 9.02 0.03
N ASN A 45 7.64 8.11 0.71
CA ASN A 45 7.03 6.92 1.32
C ASN A 45 6.50 7.26 2.72
N LEU A 46 5.17 7.33 2.85
CA LEU A 46 4.43 7.71 4.05
C LEU A 46 3.74 6.51 4.72
N PHE A 47 3.99 5.28 4.29
CA PHE A 47 3.55 4.11 5.08
C PHE A 47 4.22 4.12 6.47
N VAL A 48 3.58 3.52 7.46
CA VAL A 48 4.16 3.47 8.80
C VAL A 48 5.25 2.41 8.87
N ALA A 49 6.44 2.82 9.30
CA ALA A 49 7.57 1.94 9.55
C ALA A 49 7.50 1.33 10.96
N GLY A 50 8.04 0.11 11.11
CA GLY A 50 8.08 -0.59 12.39
C GLY A 50 6.84 -1.45 12.65
N ASN A 51 6.67 -1.90 13.90
CA ASN A 51 5.58 -2.80 14.34
C ASN A 51 5.42 -4.07 13.49
N LEU A 52 6.50 -4.49 12.83
CA LEU A 52 6.52 -5.60 11.86
C LEU A 52 5.56 -5.39 10.67
N TRP A 53 5.10 -4.18 10.40
CA TRP A 53 4.27 -3.91 9.23
C TRP A 53 5.10 -3.93 7.94
N THR A 54 4.57 -4.61 6.94
CA THR A 54 5.25 -4.84 5.65
C THR A 54 5.36 -3.59 4.79
N SER A 55 4.30 -2.77 4.78
CA SER A 55 4.04 -1.77 3.74
C SER A 55 5.18 -0.79 3.51
N PHE A 56 5.79 -0.26 4.58
CA PHE A 56 6.91 0.68 4.45
C PHE A 56 8.11 0.05 3.72
N ASN A 57 8.47 -1.17 4.07
CA ASN A 57 9.65 -1.84 3.50
C ASN A 57 9.42 -2.27 2.06
N VAL A 58 8.27 -2.88 1.75
CA VAL A 58 7.98 -3.34 0.38
C VAL A 58 7.74 -2.17 -0.57
N ALA A 59 7.09 -1.09 -0.12
CA ALA A 59 6.92 0.11 -0.93
C ALA A 59 8.27 0.76 -1.23
N GLY A 60 9.18 0.84 -0.24
CA GLY A 60 10.53 1.32 -0.44
C GLY A 60 11.28 0.50 -1.49
N ARG A 61 11.31 -0.83 -1.34
CA ARG A 61 11.97 -1.72 -2.30
C ARG A 61 11.33 -1.66 -3.69
N ALA A 62 10.01 -1.57 -3.79
CA ALA A 62 9.34 -1.43 -5.09
C ALA A 62 9.74 -0.14 -5.81
N LEU A 63 9.86 0.98 -5.08
CA LEU A 63 10.34 2.25 -5.62
C LEU A 63 11.83 2.19 -6.03
N GLU A 64 12.67 1.50 -5.25
CA GLU A 64 14.06 1.20 -5.62
C GLU A 64 14.12 0.39 -6.93
N ASN A 65 13.29 -0.66 -7.08
CA ASN A 65 13.21 -1.47 -8.29
C ASN A 65 12.65 -0.69 -9.49
N ILE A 66 11.93 0.41 -9.26
CA ILE A 66 11.53 1.35 -10.33
C ILE A 66 12.71 2.17 -10.84
N GLY A 67 13.67 2.49 -9.97
CA GLY A 67 14.79 3.39 -10.23
C GLY A 67 14.50 4.85 -9.83
N CYS A 68 13.35 5.13 -9.22
CA CYS A 68 12.99 6.48 -8.79
C CYS A 68 13.63 6.86 -7.44
N LEU A 69 13.78 8.16 -7.17
CA LEU A 69 14.30 8.63 -5.88
C LEU A 69 13.25 8.47 -4.80
N GLN A 70 13.51 7.62 -3.80
CA GLN A 70 12.61 7.36 -2.70
C GLN A 70 13.05 8.08 -1.41
N LEU A 71 12.14 8.84 -0.78
CA LEU A 71 12.33 9.45 0.53
C LEU A 71 11.64 8.60 1.61
N PRO A 72 12.38 7.96 2.54
CA PRO A 72 11.83 7.11 3.60
C PRO A 72 11.26 7.94 4.76
N ILE A 73 10.26 8.77 4.49
CA ILE A 73 9.73 9.73 5.48
C ILE A 73 9.00 9.02 6.62
N GLY A 74 8.20 8.00 6.31
CA GLY A 74 7.44 7.24 7.29
C GLY A 74 6.22 7.99 7.83
N GLY A 75 5.13 7.25 8.02
CA GLY A 75 3.84 7.81 8.42
C GLY A 75 3.77 8.39 9.84
N THR A 76 4.76 8.12 10.68
CA THR A 76 4.86 8.61 12.06
C THR A 76 5.66 9.90 12.19
N THR A 77 6.28 10.37 11.11
CA THR A 77 6.99 11.66 11.08
C THR A 77 6.01 12.81 11.30
N SER A 78 6.41 13.82 12.07
CA SER A 78 5.57 15.00 12.31
C SER A 78 5.22 15.69 11.00
N PHE A 79 3.99 16.20 10.89
CA PHE A 79 3.55 16.88 9.66
C PHE A 79 4.37 18.11 9.31
N GLU A 80 4.91 18.82 10.30
CA GLU A 80 5.85 19.91 10.08
C GLU A 80 7.11 19.45 9.35
N ASN A 81 7.74 18.37 9.82
CA ASN A 81 8.91 17.81 9.16
C ASN A 81 8.56 17.19 7.82
N MET A 82 7.41 16.52 7.72
CA MET A 82 6.91 15.96 6.47
C MET A 82 6.80 17.07 5.42
N ILE A 83 6.04 18.14 5.68
CA ILE A 83 5.92 19.28 4.75
C ILE A 83 7.29 19.85 4.39
N LYS A 84 8.16 20.09 5.39
CA LYS A 84 9.52 20.59 5.16
C LYS A 84 10.29 19.70 4.19
N TYR A 85 10.29 18.38 4.37
CA TYR A 85 10.98 17.45 3.47
C TYR A 85 10.36 17.45 2.08
N LEU A 86 9.03 17.40 1.99
CA LEU A 86 8.31 17.39 0.72
C LEU A 86 8.61 18.65 -0.12
N GLU A 87 8.68 19.82 0.52
CA GLU A 87 9.05 21.07 -0.13
C GLU A 87 10.54 21.14 -0.47
N THR A 88 11.42 20.78 0.47
CA THR A 88 12.89 20.86 0.29
C THR A 88 13.37 20.01 -0.87
N PHE A 89 12.84 18.79 -0.97
CA PHE A 89 13.23 17.82 -2.00
C PHE A 89 12.32 17.84 -3.22
N GLN A 90 11.37 18.79 -3.29
CA GLN A 90 10.45 18.96 -4.42
C GLN A 90 9.75 17.66 -4.82
N VAL A 91 9.18 16.96 -3.83
CA VAL A 91 8.56 15.65 -4.01
C VAL A 91 7.44 15.71 -5.05
N THR A 92 7.46 14.79 -6.01
CA THR A 92 6.48 14.74 -7.11
C THR A 92 5.33 13.79 -6.81
N ALA A 93 5.58 12.75 -6.01
CA ALA A 93 4.62 11.70 -5.70
C ALA A 93 4.66 11.26 -4.23
N LEU A 94 3.52 10.79 -3.72
CA LEU A 94 3.43 10.15 -2.41
C LEU A 94 2.88 8.74 -2.52
N VAL A 95 3.39 7.84 -1.68
CA VAL A 95 2.81 6.52 -1.45
C VAL A 95 2.57 6.30 0.03
N GLY A 96 1.39 5.85 0.44
CA GLY A 96 1.08 5.65 1.86
C GLY A 96 -0.39 5.42 2.20
N LEU A 97 -0.74 5.65 3.48
CA LEU A 97 -2.10 5.49 3.98
C LEU A 97 -2.97 6.73 3.67
N PRO A 98 -4.22 6.56 3.18
CA PRO A 98 -5.20 7.64 3.04
C PRO A 98 -5.32 8.55 4.27
N SER A 99 -5.45 7.98 5.46
CA SER A 99 -5.60 8.73 6.72
C SER A 99 -4.44 9.71 6.98
N ILE A 100 -3.22 9.34 6.61
CA ILE A 100 -2.03 10.18 6.74
C ILE A 100 -2.04 11.29 5.69
N MET A 101 -2.40 10.97 4.45
CA MET A 101 -2.49 11.95 3.36
C MET A 101 -3.54 13.03 3.63
N VAL A 102 -4.68 12.65 4.21
CA VAL A 102 -5.73 13.60 4.60
C VAL A 102 -5.22 14.56 5.67
N LYS A 103 -4.59 14.05 6.73
CA LYS A 103 -4.02 14.91 7.79
C LYS A 103 -2.90 15.80 7.27
N LEU A 104 -2.06 15.29 6.36
CA LEU A 104 -1.05 16.11 5.68
C LEU A 104 -1.71 17.26 4.91
N ALA A 105 -2.77 17.00 4.16
CA ALA A 105 -3.50 18.04 3.44
C ALA A 105 -4.16 19.06 4.40
N GLU A 106 -4.71 18.61 5.52
CA GLU A 106 -5.24 19.51 6.57
C GLU A 106 -4.15 20.45 7.11
N GLU A 107 -2.95 19.92 7.38
CA GLU A 107 -1.79 20.68 7.85
C GLU A 107 -1.28 21.65 6.79
N VAL A 108 -1.19 21.24 5.52
CA VAL A 108 -0.84 22.13 4.40
C VAL A 108 -1.83 23.30 4.31
N LYS A 109 -3.13 23.01 4.40
CA LYS A 109 -4.18 24.04 4.37
C LYS A 109 -4.09 24.98 5.57
N SER A 110 -3.93 24.44 6.77
CA SER A 110 -3.82 25.21 8.03
C SER A 110 -2.64 26.18 8.00
N ARG A 111 -1.47 25.68 7.55
CA ARG A 111 -0.22 26.45 7.45
C ARG A 111 -0.16 27.37 6.24
N LYS A 112 -1.15 27.30 5.33
CA LYS A 112 -1.14 27.98 4.02
C LYS A 112 0.14 27.69 3.23
N SER A 113 0.67 26.46 3.36
CA SER A 113 1.83 26.01 2.60
C SER A 113 1.49 25.94 1.11
N SER A 114 2.48 26.25 0.26
CA SER A 114 2.36 26.13 -1.19
C SER A 114 2.65 24.73 -1.71
N LEU A 115 2.81 23.73 -0.82
CA LEU A 115 3.13 22.36 -1.19
C LEU A 115 2.11 21.81 -2.21
N ARG A 116 2.63 21.30 -3.32
CA ARG A 116 1.87 20.58 -4.34
C ARG A 116 2.47 19.21 -4.55
N ILE A 117 1.61 18.21 -4.73
CA ILE A 117 2.00 16.81 -5.00
C ILE A 117 1.22 16.38 -6.24
N SER A 118 1.92 15.93 -7.29
CA SER A 118 1.27 15.59 -8.56
C SER A 118 0.56 14.24 -8.50
N LYS A 119 1.16 13.26 -7.81
CA LYS A 119 0.70 11.87 -7.79
C LYS A 119 0.53 11.34 -6.37
N ILE A 120 -0.56 10.64 -6.11
CA ILE A 120 -0.81 9.92 -4.86
C ILE A 120 -1.14 8.47 -5.17
N LEU A 121 -0.38 7.56 -4.58
CA LEU A 121 -0.65 6.13 -4.56
C LEU A 121 -1.03 5.71 -3.14
N TYR A 122 -2.22 5.18 -2.92
CA TYR A 122 -2.71 4.86 -1.58
C TYR A 122 -2.95 3.37 -1.37
N GLY A 123 -2.72 2.85 -0.16
CA GLY A 123 -2.99 1.45 0.18
C GLY A 123 -3.43 1.28 1.63
N GLY A 124 -3.88 0.08 1.99
CA GLY A 124 -4.26 -0.29 3.37
C GLY A 124 -5.59 0.28 3.87
N GLU A 125 -6.15 1.30 3.23
CA GLU A 125 -7.45 1.87 3.57
C GLU A 125 -8.25 2.21 2.30
N HIS A 126 -9.57 2.22 2.44
CA HIS A 126 -10.46 2.62 1.34
C HIS A 126 -10.47 4.14 1.18
N LEU A 127 -10.28 4.62 -0.05
CA LEU A 127 -10.33 6.04 -0.38
C LEU A 127 -11.65 6.38 -1.11
N ARG A 128 -12.48 7.22 -0.49
CA ARG A 128 -13.79 7.62 -1.05
C ARG A 128 -13.63 8.74 -2.09
N PRO A 129 -14.56 8.88 -3.05
CA PRO A 129 -14.52 9.96 -4.05
C PRO A 129 -14.41 11.37 -3.46
N ALA A 130 -15.10 11.64 -2.35
CA ALA A 130 -15.02 12.92 -1.65
C ALA A 130 -13.61 13.21 -1.10
N THR A 131 -12.94 12.18 -0.57
CA THR A 131 -11.56 12.28 -0.07
C THR A 131 -10.58 12.53 -1.23
N ILE A 132 -10.78 11.88 -2.37
CA ILE A 132 -10.01 12.14 -3.59
C ILE A 132 -10.15 13.61 -4.01
N ALA A 133 -11.39 14.12 -4.09
CA ALA A 133 -11.65 15.50 -4.46
C ALA A 133 -10.99 16.50 -3.48
N TYR A 134 -11.04 16.20 -2.18
CA TYR A 134 -10.37 17.00 -1.15
C TYR A 134 -8.85 17.04 -1.34
N LEU A 135 -8.20 15.88 -1.49
CA LEU A 135 -6.75 15.80 -1.72
C LEU A 135 -6.35 16.55 -2.99
N LYS A 136 -7.09 16.39 -4.09
CA LYS A 136 -6.85 17.12 -5.34
C LYS A 136 -6.97 18.63 -5.15
N GLY A 137 -7.98 19.10 -4.42
CA GLY A 137 -8.20 20.53 -4.19
C GLY A 137 -7.07 21.19 -3.38
N ILE A 138 -6.56 20.49 -2.36
CA ILE A 138 -5.50 21.03 -1.49
C ILE A 138 -4.12 20.85 -2.12
N LEU A 139 -3.76 19.62 -2.48
CA LEU A 139 -2.40 19.27 -2.91
C LEU A 139 -2.19 19.42 -4.43
N GLY A 140 -3.25 19.65 -5.21
CA GLY A 140 -3.15 19.84 -6.66
C GLY A 140 -2.89 18.54 -7.44
N CYS A 141 -3.23 17.38 -6.88
CA CYS A 141 -2.93 16.09 -7.49
C CYS A 141 -3.69 15.88 -8.82
N THR A 142 -2.99 15.39 -9.83
CA THR A 142 -3.59 14.95 -11.10
C THR A 142 -3.90 13.46 -11.07
N ILE A 143 -3.04 12.67 -10.43
CA ILE A 143 -3.18 11.22 -10.28
C ILE A 143 -3.44 10.88 -8.81
N VAL A 144 -4.52 10.13 -8.56
CA VAL A 144 -4.81 9.52 -7.26
C VAL A 144 -5.29 8.09 -7.55
N ARG A 145 -4.48 7.09 -7.21
CA ARG A 145 -4.72 5.68 -7.54
C ARG A 145 -4.32 4.75 -6.40
N SER A 146 -4.81 3.53 -6.44
CA SER A 146 -4.39 2.47 -5.53
C SER A 146 -2.91 2.13 -5.74
N ALA A 147 -2.18 1.94 -4.63
CA ALA A 147 -0.85 1.34 -4.56
C ALA A 147 -0.91 -0.19 -4.64
N GLY A 148 -2.00 -0.73 -5.20
CA GLY A 148 -2.28 -2.16 -5.24
C GLY A 148 -3.15 -2.62 -4.07
N TYR A 149 -3.93 -3.66 -4.34
CA TYR A 149 -4.62 -4.44 -3.33
C TYR A 149 -3.72 -5.62 -2.94
N ALA A 150 -3.39 -5.75 -1.66
CA ALA A 150 -2.41 -6.72 -1.18
C ALA A 150 -2.70 -7.12 0.27
N CYS A 151 -2.30 -8.34 0.63
CA CYS A 151 -2.30 -8.82 2.00
C CYS A 151 -0.88 -9.22 2.41
N VAL A 152 -0.59 -9.20 3.71
CA VAL A 152 0.77 -9.52 4.23
C VAL A 152 1.14 -10.99 3.99
N ASP A 153 0.15 -11.87 3.96
CA ASP A 153 0.27 -13.32 3.80
C ASP A 153 0.29 -13.77 2.33
N THR A 154 -0.45 -13.12 1.45
CA THR A 154 -0.51 -13.50 0.02
C THR A 154 0.34 -12.61 -0.90
N GLY A 155 0.75 -11.42 -0.42
CA GLY A 155 1.41 -10.42 -1.24
C GLY A 155 0.42 -9.63 -2.11
N PRO A 156 0.90 -9.03 -3.22
CA PRO A 156 0.05 -8.28 -4.13
C PRO A 156 -1.01 -9.16 -4.84
N ILE A 157 -2.24 -8.69 -4.92
CA ILE A 157 -3.38 -9.40 -5.53
C ILE A 157 -3.89 -8.68 -6.78
N GLY A 158 -3.98 -7.35 -6.71
CA GLY A 158 -4.52 -6.58 -7.83
C GLY A 158 -3.97 -5.16 -7.93
N PHE A 159 -4.13 -4.57 -9.11
CA PHE A 159 -3.54 -3.28 -9.47
C PHE A 159 -4.50 -2.39 -10.25
N GLN A 160 -4.24 -1.09 -10.23
CA GLN A 160 -5.05 -0.11 -10.95
C GLN A 160 -4.23 0.53 -12.07
N CYS A 161 -4.67 0.35 -13.31
CA CYS A 161 -4.09 1.03 -14.48
C CYS A 161 -4.73 2.41 -14.68
N ALA A 162 -4.31 3.11 -15.73
CA ALA A 162 -4.85 4.44 -16.02
C ALA A 162 -6.33 4.49 -16.39
N PHE A 163 -6.90 3.37 -16.84
CA PHE A 163 -8.26 3.26 -17.36
C PHE A 163 -9.29 2.79 -16.32
N LEU A 164 -8.84 2.25 -15.18
CA LEU A 164 -9.73 1.79 -14.12
C LEU A 164 -10.03 2.92 -13.11
N PRO A 165 -11.32 3.21 -12.84
CA PRO A 165 -11.71 4.20 -11.84
C PRO A 165 -11.84 3.60 -10.44
N GLY A 166 -11.67 4.47 -9.43
CA GLY A 166 -12.11 4.22 -8.06
C GLY A 166 -11.54 2.95 -7.44
N THR A 167 -12.42 1.99 -7.11
CA THR A 167 -12.10 0.78 -6.35
C THR A 167 -11.82 -0.43 -7.24
N LEU A 168 -11.86 -0.28 -8.56
CA LEU A 168 -11.65 -1.36 -9.50
C LEU A 168 -10.16 -1.66 -9.67
N HIS A 169 -9.83 -2.95 -9.66
CA HIS A 169 -8.48 -3.47 -9.83
C HIS A 169 -8.49 -4.60 -10.85
N HIS A 170 -7.44 -4.68 -11.65
CA HIS A 170 -7.09 -5.89 -12.38
C HIS A 170 -6.50 -6.92 -11.41
N VAL A 171 -6.80 -8.19 -11.63
CA VAL A 171 -6.13 -9.30 -10.92
C VAL A 171 -4.75 -9.54 -11.55
N LEU A 172 -3.76 -9.81 -10.72
CA LEU A 172 -2.41 -10.21 -11.16
C LEU A 172 -2.40 -11.70 -11.51
N ASN A 173 -3.05 -12.08 -12.62
CA ASN A 173 -3.27 -13.49 -12.98
C ASN A 173 -1.98 -14.33 -13.14
N ASP A 174 -0.86 -13.70 -13.47
CA ASP A 174 0.44 -14.39 -13.59
C ASP A 174 1.13 -14.59 -12.21
N TYR A 175 0.59 -14.00 -11.15
CA TYR A 175 1.13 -14.01 -9.80
C TYR A 175 0.18 -14.62 -8.76
N GLN A 176 -1.14 -14.51 -8.96
CA GLN A 176 -2.17 -14.98 -8.05
C GLN A 176 -3.30 -15.69 -8.78
N ILE A 177 -3.83 -16.74 -8.15
CA ILE A 177 -5.11 -17.34 -8.49
C ILE A 177 -6.14 -16.74 -7.52
N VAL A 178 -7.18 -16.09 -8.05
CA VAL A 178 -8.23 -15.45 -7.25
C VAL A 178 -9.56 -16.12 -7.54
N GLU A 179 -10.21 -16.60 -6.48
CA GLU A 179 -11.54 -17.19 -6.53
C GLU A 179 -12.52 -16.32 -5.74
N ILE A 180 -13.71 -16.09 -6.31
CA ILE A 180 -14.81 -15.42 -5.62
C ILE A 180 -15.75 -16.50 -5.10
N LEU A 181 -15.72 -16.74 -3.79
CA LEU A 181 -16.58 -17.73 -3.15
C LEU A 181 -17.94 -17.10 -2.83
N ASN A 182 -19.02 -17.78 -3.22
CA ASN A 182 -20.34 -17.46 -2.68
C ASN A 182 -20.41 -18.03 -1.25
N THR A 183 -20.56 -17.16 -0.26
CA THR A 183 -20.63 -17.55 1.15
C THR A 183 -21.88 -18.39 1.49
N GLU A 184 -22.86 -18.45 0.58
CA GLU A 184 -24.04 -19.29 0.72
C GLU A 184 -23.84 -20.73 0.20
N ASP A 185 -22.98 -20.93 -0.82
CA ASP A 185 -22.79 -22.23 -1.50
C ASP A 185 -21.65 -23.06 -0.92
N VAL A 186 -20.72 -22.41 -0.24
CA VAL A 186 -19.65 -23.05 0.52
C VAL A 186 -19.84 -22.62 1.97
N PRO A 187 -20.47 -23.42 2.86
CA PRO A 187 -20.37 -23.13 4.28
C PRO A 187 -18.88 -22.99 4.57
N PRO A 188 -18.44 -21.91 5.23
CA PRO A 188 -17.02 -21.70 5.43
C PRO A 188 -16.53 -22.98 6.10
N ASN A 189 -15.63 -23.69 5.42
CA ASN A 189 -14.84 -24.71 6.06
C ASN A 189 -13.91 -23.89 6.97
N LEU A 190 -14.48 -23.39 8.07
CA LEU A 190 -13.79 -23.05 9.30
C LEU A 190 -13.21 -24.40 9.69
N GLY A 191 -12.12 -24.79 9.02
CA GLY A 191 -11.47 -26.06 9.23
C GLY A 191 -11.42 -26.21 10.73
N ASP A 192 -12.09 -27.26 11.23
CA ASP A 192 -12.20 -27.48 12.66
C ASP A 192 -10.80 -27.24 13.19
N ALA A 193 -10.63 -26.20 14.00
CA ALA A 193 -9.44 -26.04 14.82
C ALA A 193 -9.52 -27.14 15.90
N LYS A 194 -9.61 -28.40 15.48
CA LYS A 194 -9.20 -29.54 16.27
C LYS A 194 -7.77 -29.23 16.61
N LYS A 195 -7.56 -28.92 17.90
CA LYS A 195 -6.25 -28.98 18.54
C LYS A 195 -5.51 -30.15 17.89
N CYS A 196 -4.36 -29.87 17.29
CA CYS A 196 -3.49 -30.88 16.74
C CYS A 196 -3.18 -31.87 17.89
N SER A 197 -3.92 -32.98 17.95
CA SER A 197 -3.71 -33.99 18.98
C SER A 197 -2.71 -35.05 18.54
N ASP A 198 -2.49 -35.26 17.23
CA ASP A 198 -1.84 -36.51 16.80
C ASP A 198 -0.79 -36.37 15.68
N GLY A 199 -0.34 -35.17 15.34
CA GLY A 199 0.93 -34.98 14.59
C GLY A 199 0.99 -35.50 13.15
N VAL A 200 -0.14 -35.67 12.46
CA VAL A 200 -0.16 -36.03 11.02
C VAL A 200 -0.63 -34.84 10.18
N PRO A 201 0.15 -34.35 9.20
CA PRO A 201 -0.29 -33.32 8.26
C PRO A 201 -1.43 -33.85 7.37
N GLY A 202 -2.51 -33.09 7.25
CA GLY A 202 -3.56 -33.36 6.26
C GLY A 202 -3.12 -32.92 4.86
N GLU A 203 -3.35 -33.79 3.87
CA GLU A 203 -3.26 -33.47 2.45
C GLU A 203 -4.50 -32.71 1.97
N ILE A 204 -4.33 -31.92 0.92
CA ILE A 204 -5.32 -30.99 0.33
C ILE A 204 -6.46 -31.76 -0.34
#